data_AF-A0A3N6IB20-F1
#
_entry.id   AF-A0A3N6IB20-F1
#
_cell.length_a   1.000
_cell.length_b   1.000
_cell.length_c   1.000
_cell.angle_alpha   90.00
_cell.angle_beta   90.00
_cell.angle_gamma   90.00
#
_symmetry.space_group_name_H-M   'P 1'
#
loop_
_entity.id
_entity.type
_entity.pdbx_description
1 polymer ?
#
loop_
_entity_poly.entity_id
_entity_poly.type
_entity_poly.pdbx_seq_one_letter_code
_entity_poly.pdbx_strand_id
1 'polypeptide(L)' 'MPRRKPDIAPEALGELNRSLDAAGVGNTSKIYPGTVHGFTMSDTDALAPAALRRHWDRPLPLLARTLANG' A
#
# COMPACT_ATOMS: atom_id res chain seq x y z
N MET A 1 -23.67 -9.97 2.31
CA MET A 1 -22.64 -9.67 3.34
C MET A 1 -22.52 -8.17 3.49
N PRO A 2 -22.59 -7.60 4.71
CA PRO A 2 -22.40 -6.18 4.93
C PRO A 2 -20.97 -5.77 4.54
N ARG A 3 -20.80 -4.60 3.92
CA ARG A 3 -19.47 -4.06 3.57
C ARG A 3 -18.66 -3.82 4.85
N ARG A 4 -17.51 -4.48 4.98
CA ARG A 4 -16.55 -4.25 6.08
C ARG A 4 -16.00 -2.82 5.97
N LYS A 5 -15.88 -2.13 7.10
CA LYS A 5 -15.28 -0.79 7.18
C LYS A 5 -13.81 -0.87 6.75
N PRO A 6 -13.29 0.08 5.96
CA PRO A 6 -11.88 0.10 5.61
C PRO A 6 -11.01 0.35 6.85
N ASP A 7 -9.84 -0.29 6.90
CA ASP A 7 -8.92 -0.18 8.04
C ASP A 7 -8.31 1.23 8.16
N ILE A 8 -8.26 1.99 7.05
CA ILE A 8 -7.90 3.40 7.01
C ILE A 8 -9.09 4.18 6.46
N ALA A 9 -9.52 5.23 7.18
CA ALA A 9 -10.55 6.15 6.71
C ALA A 9 -10.05 6.95 5.49
N PRO A 10 -10.88 7.20 4.46
CA PRO A 10 -10.49 7.98 3.29
C PRO A 10 -9.90 9.36 3.64
N GLU A 11 -10.44 10.00 4.67
CA GLU A 11 -10.02 11.32 5.15
C GLU A 11 -8.60 11.27 5.71
N ALA A 12 -8.28 10.22 6.50
CA ALA A 12 -6.96 10.01 7.07
C ALA A 12 -5.90 9.72 5.99
N LEU A 13 -6.25 8.95 4.96
CA LEU A 13 -5.37 8.74 3.81
C LEU A 13 -5.12 10.05 3.04
N GLY A 14 -6.16 10.88 2.89
CA GLY A 14 -6.06 12.20 2.27
C GLY A 14 -5.17 13.15 3.06
N GLU A 15 -5.28 13.14 4.38
CA GLU A 15 -4.41 13.91 5.28
C GLU A 15 -2.95 13.47 5.18
N LEU A 16 -2.69 12.16 5.22
CA LEU A 16 -1.34 11.61 5.05
C LEU A 16 -0.70 12.10 3.75
N ASN A 17 -1.41 12.01 2.62
CA ASN A 17 -0.87 12.44 1.33
C ASN A 17 -0.56 13.95 1.33
N ARG A 18 -1.46 14.78 1.86
CA ARG A 18 -1.21 16.24 1.96
C ARG A 18 0.01 16.56 2.81
N SER A 19 0.21 15.85 3.92
CA SER A 19 1.39 16.05 4.78
C SER A 19 2.69 15.66 4.07
N LEU A 20 2.70 14.56 3.31
CA LEU A 20 3.86 14.14 2.51
C LEU A 20 4.16 15.14 1.39
N ASP A 21 3.13 15.66 0.73
CA ASP A 21 3.29 16.68 -0.31
C ASP A 21 3.83 17.99 0.27
N ALA A 22 3.32 18.44 1.42
CA ALA A 22 3.80 19.64 2.12
C ALA A 22 5.27 19.50 2.58
N ALA A 23 5.71 18.29 2.90
CA ALA A 23 7.11 17.99 3.23
C ALA A 23 8.02 17.94 1.99
N GLY A 24 7.48 18.04 0.77
CA GLY A 24 8.24 18.00 -0.48
C GLY A 24 8.83 16.61 -0.80
N VAL A 25 8.30 15.53 -0.20
CA VAL A 25 8.82 14.18 -0.43
C VAL A 25 8.10 13.48 -1.59
N GLY A 26 8.88 12.88 -2.49
CA GLY A 26 8.35 12.03 -3.54
C GLY A 26 7.69 10.79 -2.94
N ASN A 27 6.37 10.71 -2.98
CA ASN A 27 5.60 9.64 -2.36
C ASN A 27 4.61 8.99 -3.35
N THR A 28 4.10 7.81 -3.01
CA THR A 28 3.00 7.19 -3.73
C THR A 28 2.17 6.33 -2.78
N SER A 29 0.90 6.69 -2.62
CA SER A 29 -0.10 5.90 -1.91
C SER A 29 -0.93 5.07 -2.88
N LYS A 30 -1.25 3.83 -2.52
CA LYS A 30 -2.07 2.91 -3.32
C LYS A 30 -3.10 2.19 -2.48
N ILE A 31 -4.31 2.09 -3.03
CA ILE A 31 -5.37 1.23 -2.50
C ILE A 31 -5.51 0.03 -3.43
N TYR A 32 -5.52 -1.18 -2.86
CA TYR A 32 -5.86 -2.40 -3.58
C TYR A 32 -7.32 -2.75 -3.30
N PRO A 33 -8.25 -2.58 -4.26
CA PRO A 33 -9.66 -2.87 -4.02
C PRO A 33 -9.87 -4.35 -3.67
N GLY A 34 -10.72 -4.61 -2.69
CA GLY A 34 -11.06 -5.98 -2.26
C GLY A 34 -10.05 -6.63 -1.32
N THR A 35 -8.96 -5.95 -0.94
CA THR A 35 -8.05 -6.44 0.10
C THR A 35 -8.44 -5.91 1.48
N VAL A 36 -8.08 -6.66 2.51
CA VAL A 36 -8.15 -6.22 3.92
C VAL A 36 -6.74 -6.19 4.52
N HIS A 37 -6.59 -5.61 5.71
CA HIS A 37 -5.36 -5.72 6.49
C HIS A 37 -4.88 -7.18 6.56
N GLY A 38 -3.60 -7.39 6.27
CA GLY A 38 -3.00 -8.71 6.20
C GLY A 38 -3.00 -9.42 4.85
N PHE A 39 -3.39 -8.74 3.76
CA PHE A 39 -3.49 -9.39 2.44
C PHE A 39 -2.18 -9.98 1.88
N THR A 40 -1.04 -9.70 2.51
CA THR A 40 0.28 -10.25 2.18
C THR A 40 0.74 -11.37 3.12
N MET A 41 0.02 -11.63 4.21
CA MET A 41 0.39 -12.61 5.25
C MET A 41 -0.15 -13.99 4.87
N SER A 42 0.74 -14.88 4.45
CA SER A 42 0.39 -16.18 3.86
C SER A 42 -0.26 -17.18 4.82
N ASP A 43 -0.15 -16.92 6.11
CA ASP A 43 -0.67 -17.69 7.23
C ASP A 43 -2.05 -17.19 7.70
N THR A 44 -2.67 -16.27 6.98
CA THR A 44 -3.98 -15.69 7.33
C THR A 44 -5.01 -15.88 6.21
N ASP A 45 -6.29 -15.92 6.59
CA ASP A 45 -7.41 -15.91 5.65
C ASP A 45 -7.50 -14.62 4.82
N ALA A 46 -6.73 -13.59 5.18
CA ALA A 46 -6.68 -12.33 4.45
C ALA A 46 -5.84 -12.41 3.16
N LEU A 47 -5.00 -13.45 2.99
CA LEU A 47 -4.08 -13.57 1.85
C LEU A 47 -4.81 -13.36 0.51
N ALA A 48 -4.36 -12.37 -0.26
CA ALA A 48 -4.84 -12.09 -1.60
C ALA A 48 -3.69 -12.23 -2.60
N PRO A 49 -3.46 -13.41 -3.21
CA PRO A 49 -2.26 -13.69 -4.02
C PRO A 49 -2.06 -12.71 -5.19
N ALA A 50 -3.14 -12.25 -5.81
CA ALA A 50 -3.09 -11.27 -6.88
C ALA A 50 -2.65 -9.88 -6.38
N ALA A 51 -3.12 -9.47 -5.20
CA ALA A 51 -2.71 -8.20 -4.59
C ALA A 51 -1.29 -8.28 -4.03
N LEU A 52 -0.88 -9.42 -3.46
CA LEU A 52 0.51 -9.67 -3.04
C LEU A 52 1.47 -9.51 -4.22
N ARG A 53 1.17 -10.10 -5.38
CA ARG A 53 2.00 -9.94 -6.58
C ARG A 53 2.09 -8.48 -7.03
N ARG A 54 0.95 -7.82 -7.17
CA ARG A 54 0.89 -6.38 -7.52
C ARG A 54 1.60 -5.49 -6.50
N HIS A 55 1.57 -5.88 -5.23
CA HIS A 55 2.25 -5.17 -4.15
C HIS A 55 3.76 -5.19 -4.37
N TRP A 56 4.36 -6.32 -4.77
CA TRP A 56 5.80 -6.44 -5.02
C TRP A 56 6.29 -5.78 -6.31
N ASP A 57 5.44 -5.60 -7.32
CA ASP A 57 5.80 -4.96 -8.60
C ASP A 57 6.28 -3.50 -8.45
N ARG A 58 5.99 -2.83 -7.32
CA ARG A 58 6.33 -1.40 -7.10
C ARG A 58 7.51 -1.12 -6.16
N PRO A 59 7.67 -1.76 -4.99
CA PRO A 59 8.81 -1.54 -4.13
C PRO A 59 10.10 -2.07 -4.75
N LEU A 60 10.08 -3.17 -5.51
CA LEU A 60 11.31 -3.73 -6.10
C LEU A 60 12.03 -2.73 -7.04
N PRO A 61 11.36 -2.06 -7.99
CA PRO A 61 12.01 -0.99 -8.77
C PRO A 61 12.47 0.21 -7.93
N LEU A 62 11.73 0.59 -6.88
CA LEU A 62 12.14 1.68 -5.98
C LEU A 62 13.42 1.33 -5.21
N LEU A 63 13.49 0.11 -4.69
CA LEU A 63 14.69 -0.40 -4.02
C LEU A 63 15.85 -0.51 -5.01
N ALA A 64 15.62 -1.02 -6.22
CA ALA A 64 16.66 -1.13 -7.25
C ALA A 64 17.28 0.24 -7.57
N ARG A 65 16.48 1.30 -7.73
CA ARG A 65 17.00 2.66 -7.94
C ARG A 65 17.89 3.15 -6.80
N THR A 66 17.50 2.89 -5.57
CA THR A 66 18.21 3.41 -4.38
C THR A 66 19.46 2.60 -4.08
N LEU A 67 19.38 1.28 -4.19
CA LEU A 67 20.44 0.35 -3.80
C LEU A 67 21.47 0.11 -4.92
N ALA A 68 21.11 0.28 -6.20
CA ALA A 68 22.07 0.13 -7.31
C ALA A 68 23.04 1.32 -7.45
N ASN A 69 22.77 2.42 -6.75
CA ASN A 69 23.62 3.61 -6.71
C ASN A 69 24.42 3.72 -5.40
N GLY A 70 24.43 2.66 -4.58
CA GLY A 70 25.19 2.56 -3.33
C GLY A 70 26.59 2.00 -3.51
#